data_AF-A0A6L5FLC4-F1
#
_entry.id   AF-A0A6L5FLC4-F1
#
_cell.length_a   1.000
_cell.length_b   1.000
_cell.length_c   1.000
_cell.angle_alpha   90.00
_cell.angle_beta   90.00
_cell.angle_gamma   90.00
#
_symmetry.space_group_name_H-M   'P 1'
#
loop_
_entity.id
_entity.type
_entity.pdbx_description
1 polymer ?
#
loop_
_entity_poly.entity_id
_entity_poly.type
_entity_poly.pdbx_seq_one_letter_code
_entity_poly.pdbx_strand_id
1 'polypeptide(L)'
;MLTYRTFGNTDLRVPAIGLGCYGMSGVYGAADDAESIATVRLALDLGINLLDTSASYGQGHNHRLIGTAIQGRRHDVVIHSKNGRSNKPECRSRIFADTHPGYRRVTDVSTASNE
;
A
#
# COMPACT_ATOMS: atom_id res chain seq x y z
N MET A 1 -2.53 -12.15 20.23
CA MET A 1 -1.22 -11.66 19.76
C MET A 1 -1.09 -11.99 18.28
N LEU A 2 -0.71 -11.04 17.42
CA LEU A 2 -0.57 -11.29 15.97
C LEU A 2 0.63 -12.22 15.71
N THR A 3 0.44 -13.20 14.83
CA THR A 3 1.54 -14.06 14.37
C THR A 3 2.35 -13.33 13.31
N TYR A 4 3.67 -13.22 13.50
CA TYR A 4 4.57 -12.62 12.52
C TYR A 4 5.29 -13.68 11.69
N ARG A 5 5.52 -13.39 10.41
CA ARG A 5 6.23 -14.23 9.45
C ARG A 5 7.32 -13.44 8.75
N THR A 6 8.35 -14.15 8.30
CA THR A 6 9.36 -13.57 7.43
C THR A 6 8.76 -13.40 6.04
N PHE A 7 8.92 -12.22 5.45
CA PHE A 7 8.34 -11.92 4.14
C PHE A 7 9.27 -12.43 3.04
N GLY A 8 8.96 -13.60 2.47
CA GLY A 8 9.77 -14.23 1.43
C GLY A 8 11.22 -14.42 1.86
N ASN A 9 12.17 -14.08 0.98
CA ASN A 9 13.61 -14.15 1.24
C ASN A 9 14.19 -12.83 1.76
N THR A 10 13.36 -11.99 2.39
CA THR A 10 13.80 -10.72 2.98
C THR A 10 14.04 -10.87 4.48
N ASP A 11 14.61 -9.83 5.09
CA ASP A 11 14.74 -9.68 6.54
C ASP A 11 13.50 -9.04 7.19
N LEU A 12 12.44 -8.75 6.42
CA LEU A 12 11.22 -8.15 6.95
C LEU A 12 10.39 -9.16 7.74
N ARG A 13 9.91 -8.72 8.90
CA ARG A 13 8.92 -9.42 9.72
C ARG A 13 7.59 -8.69 9.58
N VAL A 14 6.58 -9.39 9.06
CA VAL A 14 5.24 -8.84 8.85
C VAL A 14 4.20 -9.70 9.55
N PRO A 15 3.03 -9.13 9.93
CA PRO A 15 1.92 -9.91 10.43
C PRO A 15 1.44 -10.91 9.37
N ALA A 16 0.93 -12.05 9.81
CA ALA A 16 0.31 -13.05 8.94
C ALA A 16 -0.96 -12.52 8.23
N ILE A 17 -1.50 -11.40 8.70
CA ILE A 17 -2.64 -10.69 8.12
C ILE A 17 -2.19 -9.28 7.75
N GLY A 18 -2.41 -8.88 6.50
CA GLY A 18 -2.22 -7.51 6.03
C GLY A 18 -3.55 -6.84 5.66
N LEU A 19 -3.52 -5.53 5.46
CA LEU A 19 -4.68 -4.73 5.04
C LEU A 19 -4.59 -4.43 3.54
N GLY A 20 -5.59 -4.87 2.78
CA GLY A 20 -5.74 -4.52 1.37
C GLY A 20 -6.44 -3.18 1.18
N CYS A 21 -5.80 -2.23 0.51
CA CYS A 21 -6.30 -0.86 0.37
C CYS A 21 -7.08 -0.59 -0.93
N TYR A 22 -7.36 -1.62 -1.75
CA TYR A 22 -8.00 -1.43 -3.05
C TYR A 22 -9.43 -0.84 -2.96
N GLY A 23 -10.20 -1.29 -1.97
CA GLY A 23 -11.57 -0.81 -1.74
C GLY A 23 -11.66 0.68 -1.38
N MET A 24 -10.59 1.26 -0.84
CA MET A 24 -10.49 2.68 -0.48
C MET A 24 -10.30 3.60 -1.70
N SER A 25 -10.46 3.07 -2.92
CA SER A 25 -10.28 3.80 -4.18
C SER A 25 -11.50 3.75 -5.10
N GLY A 26 -12.68 3.46 -4.53
CA GLY A 26 -13.95 3.55 -5.26
C GLY A 26 -14.31 2.34 -6.14
N VAL A 27 -13.55 1.24 -6.05
CA VAL A 27 -13.70 0.08 -6.96
C VAL A 27 -14.95 -0.73 -6.67
N TYR A 28 -15.37 -0.78 -5.40
CA TYR A 28 -16.52 -1.56 -4.95
C TYR A 28 -17.76 -0.68 -4.67
N GLY A 29 -17.74 0.58 -5.09
CA GLY A 29 -18.75 1.59 -4.74
C GLY A 29 -18.10 2.86 -4.20
N ALA A 30 -18.90 3.80 -3.72
CA ALA A 30 -18.39 5.03 -3.10
C ALA A 30 -17.48 4.68 -1.92
N ALA A 31 -16.29 5.28 -1.87
CA ALA A 31 -15.37 5.20 -0.76
C ALA A 31 -15.32 6.55 -0.05
N ASP A 32 -15.39 6.53 1.27
CA ASP A 32 -15.17 7.71 2.12
C ASP A 32 -13.70 7.74 2.56
N ASP A 33 -13.02 8.85 2.27
CA ASP A 33 -11.59 9.00 2.57
C ASP A 33 -11.33 9.07 4.08
N ALA A 34 -12.22 9.71 4.85
CA ALA A 34 -12.07 9.82 6.29
C ALA A 34 -12.24 8.45 6.96
N GLU A 35 -13.22 7.67 6.53
CA GLU A 35 -13.41 6.28 7.00
C GLU A 35 -12.24 5.39 6.59
N SER A 36 -11.74 5.55 5.37
CA SER A 36 -10.57 4.81 4.88
C SER A 36 -9.31 5.13 5.71
N ILE A 37 -9.07 6.41 6.01
CA ILE A 37 -7.98 6.85 6.89
C ILE A 37 -8.15 6.28 8.30
N ALA A 38 -9.35 6.33 8.87
CA ALA A 38 -9.66 5.77 10.18
C ALA A 38 -9.41 4.25 10.21
N THR A 39 -9.79 3.55 9.14
CA THR A 39 -9.57 2.11 8.97
C THR A 39 -8.08 1.77 8.97
N VAL A 40 -7.26 2.51 8.21
CA VAL A 40 -5.81 2.31 8.20
C VAL A 40 -5.22 2.54 9.59
N ARG A 41 -5.59 3.63 10.27
CA ARG A 41 -5.07 3.94 11.62
C ARG A 41 -5.46 2.87 12.63
N LEU A 42 -6.71 2.42 12.62
CA LEU A 42 -7.18 1.33 13.48
C LEU A 42 -6.41 0.03 13.21
N ALA A 43 -6.14 -0.31 11.94
CA ALA A 43 -5.34 -1.48 11.61
C ALA A 43 -3.94 -1.40 12.24
N LEU A 44 -3.29 -0.23 12.15
CA LEU A 44 -1.99 -0.01 12.80
C LEU A 44 -2.07 -0.14 14.33
N ASP A 45 -3.13 0.40 14.94
CA ASP A 45 -3.34 0.32 16.39
C ASP A 45 -3.58 -1.11 16.88
N LEU A 46 -4.15 -1.96 16.01
CA LEU A 46 -4.30 -3.40 16.24
C LEU A 46 -3.01 -4.21 15.94
N GLY A 47 -1.94 -3.55 15.49
CA GLY A 47 -0.65 -4.16 15.15
C GLY A 47 -0.56 -4.72 13.73
N ILE A 48 -1.59 -4.53 12.89
CA ILE A 48 -1.54 -4.86 11.47
C ILE A 48 -0.73 -3.77 10.78
N ASN A 49 0.52 -4.08 10.41
CA ASN A 49 1.42 -3.09 9.82
C ASN A 49 1.87 -3.41 8.39
N LEU A 50 1.23 -4.36 7.72
CA LEU A 50 1.42 -4.64 6.30
C LEU A 50 0.26 -4.05 5.50
N LEU A 51 0.53 -3.00 4.71
CA LEU A 51 -0.45 -2.32 3.86
C LEU A 51 -0.21 -2.66 2.39
N ASP A 52 -1.23 -3.20 1.72
CA ASP A 52 -1.18 -3.60 0.32
C ASP A 52 -1.89 -2.58 -0.58
N THR A 53 -1.18 -2.05 -1.59
CA THR A 53 -1.65 -0.98 -2.47
C THR A 53 -1.11 -1.12 -3.91
N SER A 54 -1.44 -0.16 -4.78
CA SER A 54 -0.95 -0.03 -6.15
C SER A 54 -1.05 1.42 -6.62
N ALA A 55 -0.11 1.85 -7.47
CA ALA A 55 -0.17 3.18 -8.10
C ALA A 55 -1.40 3.36 -9.01
N SER A 56 -1.98 2.26 -9.50
CA SER A 56 -3.17 2.28 -10.34
C SER A 56 -4.48 2.54 -9.57
N TYR A 57 -4.49 2.32 -8.26
CA TYR A 57 -5.70 2.40 -7.44
C TYR A 57 -6.17 3.86 -7.34
N GLY A 58 -7.35 4.13 -7.90
CA GLY A 58 -7.91 5.48 -7.99
C GLY A 58 -6.97 6.46 -8.69
N GLN A 59 -6.16 6.00 -9.66
CA GLN A 59 -5.19 6.84 -10.38
C GLN A 59 -4.23 7.60 -9.44
N GLY A 60 -3.69 6.91 -8.43
CA GLY A 60 -2.79 7.48 -7.42
C GLY A 60 -3.49 8.11 -6.21
N HIS A 61 -4.82 8.11 -6.17
CA HIS A 61 -5.60 8.49 -4.99
C HIS A 61 -5.19 7.69 -3.74
N ASN A 62 -5.06 6.37 -3.90
CA ASN A 62 -4.79 5.48 -2.78
C ASN A 62 -3.45 5.76 -2.08
N HIS A 63 -2.41 6.12 -2.84
CA HIS A 63 -1.11 6.49 -2.28
C HIS A 63 -1.18 7.77 -1.45
N ARG A 64 -1.92 8.79 -1.92
CA ARG A 64 -2.14 10.02 -1.16
C ARG A 64 -2.90 9.74 0.14
N LEU A 65 -3.98 8.96 0.06
CA LEU A 65 -4.79 8.55 1.20
C LEU A 65 -3.96 7.81 2.25
N ILE A 66 -3.17 6.81 1.83
CA ILE A 66 -2.27 6.08 2.73
C ILE A 66 -1.22 7.02 3.33
N GLY A 67 -0.65 7.92 2.53
CA GLY A 67 0.31 8.93 3.00
C GLY A 67 -0.26 9.79 4.14
N THR A 68 -1.50 10.25 4.00
CA THR A 68 -2.23 10.98 5.06
C THR A 68 -2.49 10.09 6.29
N ALA A 69 -2.86 8.84 6.08
CA ALA A 69 -3.20 7.93 7.17
C ALA A 69 -2.00 7.59 8.08
N ILE A 70 -0.80 7.45 7.49
CA ILE A 70 0.42 7.03 8.19
C ILE A 70 1.32 8.19 8.64
N GLN A 71 0.87 9.45 8.50
CA GLN A 71 1.65 10.61 8.90
C GLN A 71 2.11 10.50 10.37
N GLY A 72 3.41 10.66 10.61
CA GLY A 72 4.03 10.47 11.94
C GLY A 72 4.33 9.02 12.33
N ARG A 73 3.84 8.02 11.57
CA ARG A 73 3.97 6.58 11.83
C ARG A 73 4.65 5.82 10.69
N ARG A 74 5.40 6.52 9.83
CA ARG A 74 5.99 5.89 8.65
C ARG A 74 6.89 4.70 9.01
N HIS A 75 7.67 4.78 10.08
CA HIS A 75 8.58 3.69 10.46
C HIS A 75 7.85 2.44 10.97
N ASP A 76 6.56 2.56 11.34
CA ASP A 76 5.77 1.46 11.86
C ASP A 76 5.24 0.54 10.77
N VAL A 77 5.24 0.99 9.50
CA VAL A 77 4.50 0.34 8.41
C VAL A 77 5.41 -0.27 7.33
N VAL A 78 5.00 -1.45 6.86
CA VAL A 78 5.50 -2.10 5.65
C VAL A 78 4.46 -1.87 4.54
N ILE A 79 4.88 -1.22 3.46
CA ILE A 79 4.01 -0.93 2.31
C ILE A 79 4.40 -1.87 1.17
N HIS A 80 3.46 -2.72 0.80
CA HIS A 80 3.55 -3.59 -0.37
C HIS A 80 2.79 -2.94 -1.51
N SER A 81 3.52 -2.35 -2.47
CA SER A 81 2.93 -1.64 -3.61
C SER A 81 3.26 -2.33 -4.92
N LYS A 82 2.26 -2.42 -5.79
CA LYS A 82 2.36 -2.99 -7.14
C LYS A 82 2.31 -1.90 -8.20
N ASN A 83 2.95 -2.16 -9.34
CA ASN A 83 3.00 -1.27 -10.51
C ASN A 83 2.91 -2.10 -11.79
N GLY A 84 2.35 -1.56 -12.88
CA GLY A 84 2.35 -2.24 -14.19
C GLY A 84 1.08 -2.11 -15.04
N ARG A 85 -0.06 -1.71 -14.46
CA ARG A 85 -1.30 -1.38 -15.19
C ARG A 85 -1.57 0.12 -15.10
N SER A 86 -1.31 0.86 -16.18
CA SER A 86 -1.75 2.25 -16.32
C SER A 86 -2.41 2.45 -17.68
N ASN A 87 -3.65 2.93 -17.69
CA ASN A 87 -4.38 3.27 -18.93
C ASN A 87 -3.91 4.61 -19.54
N LYS A 88 -2.88 5.25 -18.96
CA LYS A 88 -2.28 6.49 -19.43
C LYS A 88 -0.75 6.37 -19.52
N PRO A 89 -0.10 6.78 -20.63
CA PRO A 89 1.36 6.71 -20.79
C PRO A 89 2.13 7.53 -19.75
N GLU A 90 1.61 8.69 -19.33
CA GLU A 90 2.21 9.59 -18.33
C GLU A 90 2.27 9.01 -16.92
N CYS A 91 1.39 8.06 -16.60
CA CYS A 91 1.43 7.33 -15.33
C CYS A 91 2.44 6.18 -15.35
N ARG A 92 3.07 5.86 -16.49
CA ARG A 92 4.16 4.86 -16.56
C ARG A 92 5.50 5.43 -16.06
N SER A 93 5.71 6.74 -16.20
CA SER A 93 6.98 7.41 -15.89
C SER A 93 7.04 8.07 -14.52
N ARG A 94 5.89 8.31 -13.88
CA ARG A 94 5.81 8.97 -12.55
C ARG A 94 5.77 8.04 -11.35
N ILE A 95 5.81 6.73 -11.59
CA ILE A 95 5.81 5.67 -10.55
C ILE A 95 7.09 5.72 -9.68
N PHE A 96 8.12 6.43 -10.14
CA PHE A 96 9.41 6.55 -9.43
C PHE A 96 9.53 7.79 -8.53
N ALA A 97 8.57 8.72 -8.56
CA ALA A 97 8.76 10.04 -7.96
C ALA A 97 8.30 10.19 -6.50
N ASP A 98 7.37 9.35 -6.01
CA ASP A 98 6.85 9.46 -4.64
C ASP A 98 7.44 8.43 -3.66
N THR A 99 8.58 7.83 -4.00
CA THR A 99 9.41 7.12 -3.00
C THR A 99 10.16 8.13 -2.16
N HIS A 100 9.51 8.65 -1.11
CA HIS A 100 10.19 9.32 -0.01
C HIS A 100 11.38 8.45 0.46
N PRO A 101 12.60 8.98 0.66
CA PRO A 101 13.79 8.18 1.03
C PRO A 101 13.65 7.28 2.27
N GLY A 102 12.56 7.37 3.04
CA GLY A 102 12.23 6.50 4.18
C GLY A 102 11.46 5.20 3.85
N TYR A 103 11.21 4.86 2.58
CA TYR A 103 10.63 3.54 2.26
C TYR A 103 11.68 2.43 2.41
N ARG A 104 11.56 1.54 3.41
CA ARG A 104 12.24 0.24 3.38
C ARG A 104 11.61 -0.57 2.24
N ARG A 105 12.31 -0.61 1.11
CA ARG A 105 11.83 -1.07 -0.19
C ARG A 105 11.69 -2.60 -0.20
N VAL A 106 10.45 -3.08 -0.31
CA VAL A 106 10.15 -4.41 -0.87
C VAL A 106 9.11 -4.20 -1.96
N THR A 107 9.57 -3.82 -3.14
CA THR A 107 8.76 -3.78 -4.35
C THR A 107 8.90 -5.14 -5.03
N ASP A 108 7.82 -5.92 -5.06
CA ASP A 108 7.71 -7.02 -6.00
C ASP A 108 7.11 -6.44 -7.30
N VAL A 109 7.94 -6.34 -8.33
CA VAL A 109 7.48 -6.03 -9.69
C VAL A 109 7.03 -7.34 -10.30
N SER A 110 5.88 -7.83 -9.86
CA SER A 110 5.10 -8.79 -10.65
C SER A 110 4.57 -8.02 -11.85
N THR A 111 5.35 -8.00 -12.94
CA THR A 111 4.75 -7.86 -14.26
C THR A 111 3.80 -9.03 -14.40
N ALA A 112 2.50 -8.78 -14.31
CA ALA A 112 1.52 -9.74 -14.80
C ALA A 112 1.80 -9.93 -16.29
N SER A 113 2.64 -10.92 -16.61
CA SER A 113 2.67 -11.54 -17.92
C SER A 113 1.28 -12.12 -18.11
N ASN A 114 0.53 -11.52 -19.03
CA ASN A 114 -0.70 -12.11 -19.52
C ASN A 114 -0.32 -13.46 -20.14
N GLU A 115 -0.77 -14.54 -19.52
CA GLU A 115 -1.29 -15.68 -20.27
C GLU A 115 -2.80 -15.48 -20.48
#